data_AF-A0A1E2RZI0-F1
#
_entry.id   AF-A0A1E2RZI0-F1
#
_cell.length_a   1.000
_cell.length_b   1.000
_cell.length_c   1.000
_cell.angle_alpha   90.00
_cell.angle_beta   90.00
_cell.angle_gamma   90.00
#
_symmetry.space_group_name_H-M   'P 1'
#
loop_
_entity.id
_entity.type
_entity.pdbx_description
1 polymer ?
#
loop_
_entity_poly.entity_id
_entity_poly.type
_entity_poly.pdbx_seq_one_letter_code
_entity_poly.pdbx_strand_id
1 'polypeptide(L)' 'MAGPKNPEPSGDVADSRQAASQIAEQLVPMIESSRKCGMDFLAYLLGMALKEARQLAARQDR' A
#
# COMPACT_ATOMS: atom_id res chain seq x y z
N MET A 1 -34.24 -2.84 -12.38
CA MET A 1 -32.88 -2.77 -12.96
C MET A 1 -32.09 -1.76 -12.14
N ALA A 2 -31.33 -2.19 -11.14
CA ALA A 2 -30.39 -1.33 -10.44
C ALA A 2 -29.13 -1.24 -11.29
N GLY A 3 -28.88 -0.09 -11.92
CA GLY A 3 -27.64 0.15 -12.65
C GLY A 3 -26.44 0.01 -11.69
N PRO A 4 -25.29 -0.50 -12.16
CA PRO A 4 -24.10 -0.56 -11.34
C PRO A 4 -23.73 0.88 -10.97
N LYS A 5 -23.81 1.18 -9.68
CA LYS A 5 -23.36 2.43 -9.10
C LYS A 5 -21.83 2.45 -9.28
N ASN A 6 -21.35 3.09 -10.35
CA ASN A 6 -19.93 3.41 -10.48
C ASN A 6 -19.56 4.23 -9.22
N PRO A 7 -18.63 3.77 -8.37
CA PRO A 7 -18.07 4.66 -7.37
C PRO A 7 -17.31 5.74 -8.13
N GLU A 8 -17.72 6.98 -7.91
CA GLU A 8 -17.09 8.18 -8.45
C GLU A 8 -15.59 8.16 -8.15
N PRO A 9 -14.73 8.66 -9.05
CA PRO A 9 -13.37 9.00 -8.70
C PRO A 9 -13.40 10.32 -7.93
N SER A 10 -13.92 10.30 -6.70
CA SER A 10 -13.63 11.34 -5.71
C SER A 10 -12.18 11.14 -5.31
N GLY A 11 -11.28 11.68 -6.13
CA GLY A 11 -9.85 11.76 -5.86
C GLY A 11 -9.62 12.71 -4.71
N ASP A 12 -9.96 12.28 -3.51
CA ASP A 12 -9.51 12.92 -2.30
C ASP A 12 -8.07 12.46 -2.06
N VAL A 13 -7.16 13.40 -2.08
CA VAL A 13 -5.75 13.18 -1.79
C VAL A 13 -5.58 12.51 -0.41
N ALA A 14 -6.52 12.75 0.51
CA ALA A 14 -6.58 12.09 1.81
C ALA A 14 -6.80 10.57 1.70
N ASP A 15 -7.63 10.11 0.75
CA ASP A 15 -7.87 8.67 0.52
C ASP A 15 -6.62 7.95 0.02
N SER A 16 -5.81 8.62 -0.80
CA SER A 16 -4.55 8.06 -1.31
C SER A 16 -3.52 7.85 -0.19
N ARG A 17 -3.46 8.77 0.78
CA ARG A 17 -2.61 8.64 1.97
C ARG A 17 -3.08 7.51 2.88
N GLN A 18 -4.39 7.45 3.13
CA GLN A 18 -4.98 6.43 3.99
C GLN A 18 -4.81 5.03 3.37
N ALA A 19 -5.00 4.92 2.05
CA ALA A 19 -4.71 3.69 1.30
C ALA A 19 -3.22 3.30 1.38
N ALA A 20 -2.30 4.25 1.18
CA ALA A 20 -0.86 3.99 1.28
C ALA A 20 -0.44 3.54 2.69
N SER A 21 -1.03 4.11 3.74
CA SER A 21 -0.78 3.68 5.13
C SER A 21 -1.31 2.27 5.40
N GLN A 22 -2.52 1.95 4.94
CA GLN A 22 -3.09 0.60 5.08
C GLN A 22 -2.27 -0.44 4.32
N ILE A 23 -1.80 -0.11 3.11
CA ILE A 23 -0.91 -0.98 2.33
C ILE A 23 0.41 -1.19 3.09
N ALA A 24 0.99 -0.14 3.66
CA ALA A 24 2.21 -0.25 4.45
C ALA A 24 2.04 -1.17 5.67
N GLU A 25 0.91 -1.11 6.36
CA GLU A 25 0.59 -1.99 7.48
C GLU A 25 0.43 -3.46 7.05
N GLN A 26 -0.17 -3.71 5.88
CA GLN A 26 -0.32 -5.06 5.34
C GLN A 26 0.99 -5.67 4.83
N LEU A 27 1.91 -4.85 4.32
CA LEU A 27 3.19 -5.34 3.79
C LEU A 27 4.12 -5.88 4.89
N VAL A 28 4.05 -5.35 6.12
CA VAL A 28 4.90 -5.78 7.24
C VAL A 28 4.78 -7.30 7.53
N PRO A 29 3.59 -7.86 7.80
CA PRO A 29 3.45 -9.29 8.04
C PRO A 29 3.78 -10.14 6.79
N MET A 30 3.58 -9.61 5.58
CA MET A 30 3.93 -10.30 4.34
C MET A 30 5.45 -10.42 4.15
N ILE A 31 6.21 -9.38 4.52
CA ILE A 31 7.69 -9.42 4.51
C ILE A 31 8.19 -10.47 5.50
N GLU A 32 7.65 -10.50 6.71
CA GLU A 32 8.03 -11.49 7.72
C GLU A 32 7.72 -12.92 7.27
N SER A 33 6.52 -13.15 6.71
CA SER A 33 6.12 -14.45 6.17
C SER A 33 7.04 -14.88 5.01
N SER A 34 7.34 -13.96 4.10
CA SER A 34 8.23 -14.21 2.96
C SER A 34 9.65 -14.59 3.42
N ARG A 35 10.20 -13.91 4.44
CA ARG A 35 11.50 -14.26 5.05
C ARG A 35 11.47 -15.63 5.72
N LYS A 36 10.40 -15.95 6.46
CA LYS A 36 10.22 -17.27 7.11
C LYS A 36 10.18 -18.41 6.09
N CYS A 37 9.63 -18.16 4.90
CA CYS A 37 9.59 -19.13 3.81
C CYS A 37 10.85 -19.15 2.92
N GLY A 38 11.89 -18.37 3.25
CA GLY A 38 13.12 -18.28 2.44
C GLY A 38 12.93 -17.58 1.08
N MET A 39 11.85 -16.82 0.91
CA MET A 39 11.57 -16.06 -0.31
C MET A 39 12.24 -14.67 -0.25
N ASP A 40 13.57 -14.64 -0.20
CA ASP A 40 14.33 -13.40 0.04
C ASP A 40 14.10 -12.33 -1.05
N PHE A 41 13.96 -12.76 -2.31
CA PHE A 41 13.65 -11.85 -3.42
C PHE A 41 12.27 -11.21 -3.26
N LEU A 42 11.25 -11.98 -2.85
CA LEU A 42 9.92 -11.48 -2.59
C LEU A 42 9.91 -10.52 -1.39
N ALA A 43 10.60 -10.89 -0.31
CA ALA A 43 10.76 -10.03 0.87
C ALA A 43 11.45 -8.70 0.53
N TYR A 44 12.42 -8.72 -0.38
CA TYR A 44 13.08 -7.52 -0.89
C TYR A 44 12.12 -6.62 -1.67
N LEU A 45 11.33 -7.19 -2.60
CA LEU A 45 10.32 -6.43 -3.36
C LEU A 45 9.26 -5.81 -2.46
N LEU A 46 8.75 -6.58 -1.49
CA LEU A 46 7.78 -6.09 -0.51
C LEU A 46 8.38 -4.98 0.37
N GLY A 47 9.66 -5.07 0.72
CA GLY A 47 10.39 -4.02 1.43
C GLY A 47 10.55 -2.74 0.61
N MET A 48 10.81 -2.85 -0.69
CA MET A 48 10.83 -1.68 -1.59
C MET A 48 9.45 -1.06 -1.72
N ALA A 49 8.39 -1.86 -1.89
CA ALA A 49 7.01 -1.37 -1.93
C ALA A 49 6.61 -0.65 -0.62
N LEU A 50 7.02 -1.18 0.54
CA LEU A 50 6.78 -0.56 1.84
C LEU A 50 7.47 0.80 1.96
N LYS A 51 8.72 0.90 1.47
CA LYS A 51 9.48 2.15 1.47
C LYS A 51 8.81 3.22 0.59
N GLU A 52 8.33 2.84 -0.58
CA GLU A 52 7.61 3.76 -1.48
C GLU A 52 6.25 4.17 -0.92
N ALA A 53 5.47 3.23 -0.35
CA ALA A 53 4.19 3.53 0.28
C ALA A 53 4.34 4.55 1.44
N ARG A 54 5.38 4.39 2.27
CA ARG A 54 5.70 5.35 3.34
C ARG A 54 6.13 6.71 2.79
N GLN A 55 6.89 6.74 1.71
CA GLN A 55 7.28 8.00 1.06
C GLN A 55 6.06 8.72 0.48
N LEU A 56 5.16 8.01 -0.19
CA LEU A 56 3.91 8.57 -0.72
C LEU A 56 3.03 9.13 0.40
N ALA A 57 2.93 8.42 1.52
CA ALA A 57 2.19 8.89 2.70
C ALA A 57 2.82 10.14 3.37
N ALA A 58 4.10 10.43 3.11
CA ALA A 58 4.87 11.51 3.75
C ALA A 58 5.21 12.71 2.83
N ARG A 59 5.20 12.55 1.50
CA ARG A 59 5.77 13.53 0.55
C ARG A 59 4.88 14.73 0.21
N GLN A 60 3.65 14.83 0.70
CA GLN A 60 2.72 15.88 0.27
C GLN A 60 2.69 17.13 1.17
N ASP A 61 3.56 17.19 2.18
CA ASP A 61 3.75 18.32 3.10
C ASP A 61 4.82 19.34 2.62
N ARG A 62 5.20 19.31 1.34
CA ARG A 62 6.14 20.25 0.70
C ARG A 62 5.54 20.84 -0.57
#